data_AF-A0A3E2YSU5-F1
#
_entry.id   AF-A0A3E2YSU5-F1
#
_cell.length_a   1.000
_cell.length_b   1.000
_cell.length_c   1.000
_cell.angle_alpha   90.00
_cell.angle_beta   90.00
_cell.angle_gamma   90.00
#
_symmetry.space_group_name_H-M   'P 1'
#
loop_
_entity.id
_entity.type
_entity.pdbx_description
1 polymer ?
#
loop_
_entity_poly.entity_id
_entity_poly.type
_entity_poly.pdbx_seq_one_letter_code
_entity_poly.pdbx_strand_id
1 'polypeptide(L)'
;MAADHPGRGRPGKPTVKGSSSAAAGWIVGLVTVVVVGGCIGIGVLNGDSGDTTVPAPAADERADTVPILAQAATSQGICYGWRLESYYGSVVSVGSNLGDGVAVVDNPACPRWVEVAAEVRYTSESSESSDSATVDVTGSTDIDRADLYAVENGLQRFGLDDDAFVDDPGWAVCRAAVALPLLVAEAGLAEPAAAPTAAPGAPVAPLPDAGSDFWRDRWGWLLAAAGLLLVTALLFTVGFVQRSRQRTRTPAGRTRGKA
;
A
#
# COMPACT_ATOMS: atom_id res chain seq x y z
N MET A 1 44.25 -62.75 -47.54
CA MET A 1 44.02 -64.11 -47.03
C MET A 1 43.93 -64.02 -45.51
N ALA A 2 42.91 -64.67 -44.97
CA ALA A 2 42.40 -64.57 -43.61
C ALA A 2 43.23 -65.34 -42.57
N ALA A 3 43.11 -64.90 -41.32
CA ALA A 3 43.01 -65.65 -40.05
C ALA A 3 43.60 -64.75 -38.95
N ASP A 4 42.86 -64.06 -38.09
CA ASP A 4 41.71 -64.38 -37.22
C ASP A 4 42.07 -65.25 -35.99
N HIS A 5 42.29 -64.52 -34.87
CA HIS A 5 41.86 -64.75 -33.47
C HIS A 5 42.30 -66.00 -32.65
N PRO A 6 42.12 -66.01 -31.30
CA PRO A 6 42.10 -64.94 -30.28
C PRO A 6 42.77 -65.34 -28.92
N GLY A 7 42.88 -64.41 -27.96
CA GLY A 7 43.04 -64.84 -26.55
C GLY A 7 43.36 -63.79 -25.48
N ARG A 8 42.29 -63.33 -24.78
CA ARG A 8 42.18 -62.97 -23.33
C ARG A 8 43.00 -61.77 -22.83
N GLY A 9 42.39 -60.64 -22.44
CA GLY A 9 41.60 -60.39 -21.20
C GLY A 9 42.54 -59.83 -20.11
N ARG A 10 42.33 -58.72 -19.39
CA ARG A 10 41.14 -58.02 -18.87
C ARG A 10 41.59 -56.67 -18.21
N PRO A 11 40.74 -55.88 -17.52
CA PRO A 11 40.42 -54.48 -17.82
C PRO A 11 41.22 -53.41 -17.04
N GLY A 12 41.59 -52.32 -17.72
CA GLY A 12 42.01 -51.07 -17.06
C GLY A 12 40.82 -50.28 -16.54
N LYS A 13 40.85 -49.93 -15.25
CA LYS A 13 39.83 -49.13 -14.54
C LYS A 13 39.58 -47.76 -15.22
N PRO A 14 38.34 -47.26 -15.25
CA PRO A 14 38.09 -45.85 -15.48
C PRO A 14 38.54 -45.05 -14.25
N THR A 15 39.39 -44.05 -14.46
CA THR A 15 39.66 -42.98 -13.52
C THR A 15 38.38 -42.18 -13.26
N VAL A 16 37.77 -42.38 -12.10
CA VAL A 16 36.71 -41.51 -11.59
C VAL A 16 37.38 -40.21 -11.14
N LYS A 17 37.27 -39.18 -11.98
CA LYS A 17 37.69 -37.81 -11.69
C LYS A 17 36.86 -37.29 -10.52
N GLY A 18 37.55 -36.95 -9.43
CA GLY A 18 36.95 -36.45 -8.19
C GLY A 18 36.06 -35.23 -8.43
N SER A 19 34.87 -35.33 -7.85
CA SER A 19 33.87 -34.28 -7.63
C SER A 19 34.52 -32.94 -7.28
N SER A 20 34.33 -31.93 -8.15
CA SER A 20 34.65 -30.54 -7.84
C SER A 20 33.53 -29.95 -6.98
N SER A 21 33.82 -29.86 -5.68
CA SER A 21 33.05 -29.16 -4.64
C SER A 21 32.86 -27.64 -4.87
N ALA A 22 33.29 -27.11 -6.01
CA ALA A 22 33.07 -25.72 -6.40
C ALA A 22 31.60 -25.43 -6.72
N ALA A 23 30.85 -26.44 -7.16
CA ALA A 23 29.46 -26.29 -7.58
C ALA A 23 28.44 -26.15 -6.42
N ALA A 24 28.84 -26.43 -5.17
CA ALA A 24 27.94 -26.26 -4.02
C ALA A 24 28.10 -24.89 -3.35
N GLY A 25 29.32 -24.32 -3.38
CA GLY A 25 29.61 -23.03 -2.73
C GLY A 25 29.00 -21.83 -3.45
N TRP A 26 29.00 -21.82 -4.79
CA TRP A 26 28.41 -20.73 -5.57
C TRP A 26 26.88 -20.69 -5.47
N ILE A 27 26.20 -21.84 -5.39
CA ILE A 27 24.74 -21.90 -5.24
C ILE A 27 24.31 -21.34 -3.88
N VAL A 28 25.02 -21.68 -2.80
CA VAL A 28 24.73 -21.12 -1.46
C VAL A 28 25.02 -19.62 -1.42
N GLY A 29 26.08 -19.14 -2.07
CA GLY A 29 26.36 -17.71 -2.22
C GLY A 29 25.27 -16.97 -3.00
N LEU A 30 24.80 -17.54 -4.12
CA LEU A 30 23.77 -16.95 -4.98
C LEU A 30 22.42 -16.87 -4.26
N VAL A 31 22.02 -17.92 -3.55
CA VAL A 31 20.77 -17.93 -2.77
C VAL A 31 20.84 -16.91 -1.62
N THR A 32 21.99 -16.74 -0.97
CA THR A 32 22.15 -15.76 0.11
C THR A 32 22.11 -14.32 -0.44
N VAL A 33 22.74 -14.06 -1.59
CA VAL A 33 22.70 -12.73 -2.24
C VAL A 33 21.32 -12.41 -2.81
N VAL A 34 20.58 -13.40 -3.32
CA VAL A 34 19.21 -13.18 -3.84
C VAL A 34 18.21 -12.98 -2.69
N VAL A 35 18.35 -13.70 -1.57
CA VAL A 35 17.44 -13.54 -0.42
C VAL A 35 17.76 -12.27 0.37
N VAL A 36 19.04 -11.96 0.64
CA VAL A 36 19.42 -10.74 1.38
C VAL A 36 19.36 -9.52 0.47
N GLY A 37 19.84 -9.63 -0.77
CA GLY A 37 19.77 -8.55 -1.77
C GLY A 37 18.36 -8.33 -2.33
N GLY A 38 17.50 -9.35 -2.34
CA GLY A 38 16.08 -9.21 -2.69
C GLY A 38 15.26 -8.54 -1.59
N CYS A 39 15.57 -8.82 -0.31
CA CYS A 39 14.91 -8.13 0.82
C CYS A 39 15.40 -6.69 1.02
N ILE A 40 16.63 -6.36 0.62
CA ILE A 40 17.15 -4.97 0.65
C ILE A 40 16.81 -4.22 -0.65
N GLY A 41 16.77 -4.91 -1.79
CA GLY A 41 16.55 -4.32 -3.12
C GLY A 41 15.12 -3.81 -3.36
N ILE A 42 14.12 -4.34 -2.66
CA ILE A 42 12.74 -3.81 -2.73
C ILE A 42 12.61 -2.49 -1.95
N GLY A 43 13.50 -2.22 -0.99
CA GLY A 43 13.49 -0.96 -0.22
C GLY A 43 14.37 0.15 -0.79
N VAL A 44 15.25 -0.12 -1.77
CA VAL A 44 16.26 0.84 -2.27
C VAL A 44 16.08 1.18 -3.76
N LEU A 45 15.17 0.52 -4.48
CA LEU A 45 14.88 0.83 -5.89
C LEU A 45 13.71 1.80 -6.12
N ASN A 46 12.98 2.17 -5.07
CA ASN A 46 12.21 3.41 -5.06
C ASN A 46 13.10 4.51 -4.52
N GLY A 47 14.01 4.99 -5.36
CA GLY A 47 14.55 6.34 -5.19
C GLY A 47 13.42 7.31 -5.50
N ASP A 48 12.54 7.52 -4.52
CA ASP A 48 11.54 8.57 -4.58
C ASP A 48 12.30 9.89 -4.55
N SER A 49 12.02 10.74 -5.52
CA SER A 49 12.72 12.00 -5.68
C SER A 49 11.81 13.10 -5.16
N GLY A 50 11.65 13.20 -3.83
CA GLY A 50 10.99 14.31 -3.14
C GLY A 50 9.94 15.08 -3.93
N ASP A 51 8.94 14.38 -4.44
CA ASP A 51 7.94 14.96 -5.33
C ASP A 51 7.00 15.84 -4.51
N THR A 52 7.03 17.15 -4.74
CA THR A 52 6.14 18.10 -4.07
C THR A 52 4.75 18.17 -4.72
N THR A 53 4.44 17.23 -5.62
CA THR A 53 3.18 17.16 -6.34
C THR A 53 2.09 16.57 -5.45
N VAL A 54 0.99 17.30 -5.29
CA VAL A 54 -0.21 16.83 -4.59
C VAL A 54 -0.98 15.88 -5.53
N PRO A 55 -1.20 14.61 -5.16
CA PRO A 55 -1.95 13.68 -6.00
C PRO A 55 -3.43 14.04 -6.01
N ALA A 56 -4.04 13.97 -7.19
CA ALA A 56 -5.48 14.10 -7.33
C ALA A 56 -6.20 12.84 -6.79
N PRO A 57 -7.47 12.94 -6.36
CA PRO A 57 -8.28 11.77 -6.05
C PRO A 57 -8.30 10.79 -7.22
N ALA A 58 -8.40 9.50 -6.94
CA ALA A 58 -8.53 8.49 -7.96
C ALA A 58 -9.86 8.65 -8.74
N ALA A 59 -9.91 8.16 -9.97
CA ALA A 59 -11.07 8.37 -10.84
C ALA A 59 -12.34 7.68 -10.31
N ASP A 60 -12.19 6.52 -9.69
CA ASP A 60 -13.25 5.78 -9.00
C ASP A 60 -13.74 6.51 -7.75
N GLU A 61 -12.85 7.09 -6.94
CA GLU A 61 -13.24 7.90 -5.77
C GLU A 61 -14.13 9.09 -6.17
N ARG A 62 -13.77 9.81 -7.25
CA ARG A 62 -14.60 10.90 -7.76
C ARG A 62 -15.91 10.38 -8.33
N ALA A 63 -15.88 9.28 -9.09
CA ALA A 63 -17.07 8.66 -9.66
C ALA A 63 -18.07 8.17 -8.60
N ASP A 64 -17.58 7.69 -7.45
CA ASP A 64 -18.41 7.24 -6.33
C ASP A 64 -18.91 8.41 -5.47
N THR A 65 -18.14 9.50 -5.37
CA THR A 65 -18.50 10.69 -4.59
C THR A 65 -19.68 11.43 -5.21
N VAL A 66 -19.64 11.71 -6.52
CA VAL A 66 -20.67 12.48 -7.24
C VAL A 66 -22.11 12.00 -6.98
N PRO A 67 -22.47 10.71 -7.16
CA PRO A 67 -23.86 10.26 -6.98
C PRO A 67 -24.33 10.39 -5.53
N ILE A 68 -23.44 10.25 -4.54
CA ILE A 68 -23.78 10.43 -3.12
C ILE A 68 -24.12 11.90 -2.87
N LEU A 69 -23.31 12.83 -3.37
CA LEU A 69 -23.57 14.26 -3.26
C LEU A 69 -24.84 14.68 -4.02
N ALA A 70 -25.09 14.10 -5.19
CA ALA A 70 -26.31 14.34 -5.98
C ALA A 70 -27.58 13.93 -5.23
N GLN A 71 -27.57 12.75 -4.58
CA GLN A 71 -28.69 12.28 -3.76
C GLN A 71 -28.91 13.20 -2.55
N ALA A 72 -27.85 13.52 -1.82
CA ALA A 72 -27.91 14.42 -0.67
C ALA A 72 -28.48 15.79 -1.07
N ALA A 73 -27.95 16.40 -2.13
CA ALA A 73 -28.38 17.69 -2.63
C ALA A 73 -29.86 17.70 -3.02
N THR A 74 -30.35 16.62 -3.64
CA THR A 74 -31.77 16.48 -3.98
C THR A 74 -32.67 16.47 -2.74
N SER A 75 -32.23 15.82 -1.66
CA SER A 75 -33.02 15.72 -0.42
C SER A 75 -32.94 16.95 0.48
N GLN A 76 -31.79 17.64 0.49
CA GLN A 76 -31.50 18.73 1.42
C GLN A 76 -31.62 20.11 0.79
N GLY A 77 -31.67 20.21 -0.54
CA GLY A 77 -31.74 21.49 -1.26
C GLY A 77 -30.46 22.32 -1.18
N ILE A 78 -29.31 21.68 -0.88
CA ILE A 78 -27.99 22.31 -0.77
C ILE A 78 -27.05 21.58 -1.72
N CYS A 79 -26.33 22.30 -2.57
CA CYS A 79 -25.27 21.70 -3.37
C CYS A 79 -24.04 21.39 -2.52
N TYR A 80 -23.39 20.26 -2.78
CA TYR A 80 -22.19 19.83 -2.06
C TYR A 80 -21.04 19.67 -3.03
N GLY A 81 -19.85 20.13 -2.64
CA GLY A 81 -18.66 20.08 -3.48
C GLY A 81 -17.37 19.81 -2.73
N TRP A 82 -16.32 19.60 -3.51
CA TRP A 82 -14.96 19.50 -3.04
C TRP A 82 -14.01 20.28 -3.94
N ARG A 83 -12.92 20.74 -3.33
CA ARG A 83 -11.82 21.43 -3.98
C ARG A 83 -10.53 21.02 -3.30
N LEU A 84 -9.59 20.51 -4.09
CA LEU A 84 -8.24 20.18 -3.66
C LEU A 84 -7.27 21.06 -4.43
N GLU A 85 -6.42 21.76 -3.70
CA GLU A 85 -5.42 22.68 -4.23
C GLU A 85 -4.04 22.35 -3.68
N SER A 86 -3.02 22.63 -4.49
CA SER A 86 -1.67 22.72 -3.98
C SER A 86 -1.43 24.12 -3.44
N TYR A 87 -0.69 24.22 -2.35
CA TYR A 87 -0.23 25.50 -1.76
C TYR A 87 0.45 26.44 -2.76
N TYR A 88 1.00 25.91 -3.85
CA TYR A 88 1.59 26.72 -4.93
C TYR A 88 0.55 27.30 -5.92
N GLY A 89 -0.74 27.22 -5.58
CA GLY A 89 -1.85 27.90 -6.28
C GLY A 89 -2.45 27.13 -7.45
N SER A 90 -2.15 25.83 -7.60
CA SER A 90 -2.76 25.00 -8.64
C SER A 90 -3.94 24.21 -8.09
N VAL A 91 -5.10 24.34 -8.72
CA VAL A 91 -6.25 23.45 -8.47
C VAL A 91 -5.89 22.06 -8.99
N VAL A 92 -5.87 21.09 -8.08
CA VAL A 92 -5.56 19.68 -8.34
C VAL A 92 -6.82 18.93 -8.73
N SER A 93 -7.92 19.15 -8.00
CA SER A 93 -9.21 18.54 -8.26
C SER A 93 -10.35 19.43 -7.80
N VAL A 94 -11.46 19.38 -8.53
CA VAL A 94 -12.71 20.04 -8.17
C VAL A 94 -13.87 19.18 -8.61
N GLY A 95 -14.95 19.16 -7.83
CA GLY A 95 -16.18 18.50 -8.24
C GLY A 95 -17.32 18.73 -7.27
N SER A 96 -18.50 18.24 -7.65
CA SER A 96 -19.72 18.46 -6.88
C SER A 96 -20.81 17.43 -7.16
N ASN A 97 -21.96 17.63 -6.51
CA ASN A 97 -23.23 16.98 -6.84
C ASN A 97 -23.65 17.15 -8.31
N LEU A 98 -23.07 18.10 -9.07
CA LEU A 98 -23.33 18.29 -10.50
C LEU A 98 -22.38 17.49 -11.40
N GLY A 99 -21.29 16.95 -10.87
CA GLY A 99 -20.32 16.16 -11.61
C GLY A 99 -18.87 16.35 -11.18
N ASP A 100 -18.02 15.44 -11.63
CA ASP A 100 -16.56 15.58 -11.59
C ASP A 100 -16.12 16.76 -12.47
N GLY A 101 -15.21 17.60 -11.97
CA GLY A 101 -14.76 18.81 -12.65
C GLY A 101 -15.73 19.99 -12.61
N VAL A 102 -16.84 19.90 -11.86
CA VAL A 102 -17.85 20.97 -11.75
C VAL A 102 -17.85 21.54 -10.34
N ALA A 103 -17.43 22.80 -10.18
CA ALA A 103 -17.48 23.51 -8.90
C ALA A 103 -18.92 23.88 -8.50
N VAL A 104 -19.17 23.96 -7.18
CA VAL A 104 -20.41 24.57 -6.65
C VAL A 104 -20.29 26.09 -6.53
N VAL A 105 -19.09 26.59 -6.24
CA VAL A 105 -18.79 28.02 -6.12
C VAL A 105 -19.06 28.72 -7.44
N ASP A 106 -19.76 29.85 -7.39
CA ASP A 106 -20.17 30.67 -8.55
C ASP A 106 -21.04 29.94 -9.61
N ASN A 107 -21.49 28.72 -9.31
CA ASN A 107 -22.32 27.96 -10.22
C ASN A 107 -23.79 28.38 -10.08
N PRO A 108 -24.44 28.91 -11.13
CA PRO A 108 -25.83 29.39 -11.04
C PRO A 108 -26.84 28.28 -10.75
N ALA A 109 -26.49 27.00 -10.97
CA ALA A 109 -27.32 25.86 -10.59
C ALA A 109 -27.26 25.55 -9.08
N CYS A 110 -26.32 26.16 -8.35
CA CYS A 110 -26.08 25.97 -6.92
C CYS A 110 -26.15 27.30 -6.17
N PRO A 111 -27.34 27.93 -6.04
CA PRO A 111 -27.47 29.20 -5.31
C PRO A 111 -27.21 29.05 -3.79
N ARG A 112 -27.43 27.85 -3.25
CA ARG A 112 -27.12 27.48 -1.86
C ARG A 112 -26.20 26.25 -1.88
N TRP A 113 -25.03 26.36 -1.26
CA TRP A 113 -23.98 25.35 -1.39
C TRP A 113 -23.04 25.29 -0.18
N VAL A 114 -22.38 24.14 -0.02
CA VAL A 114 -21.28 23.91 0.92
C VAL A 114 -20.18 23.14 0.20
N GLU A 115 -18.93 23.59 0.31
CA GLU A 115 -17.74 22.98 -0.30
C GLU A 115 -16.67 22.77 0.77
N VAL A 116 -16.05 21.59 0.77
CA VAL A 116 -14.78 21.39 1.46
C VAL A 116 -13.64 21.80 0.54
N ALA A 117 -12.80 22.71 1.00
CA ALA A 117 -11.60 23.16 0.31
C ALA A 117 -10.37 22.74 1.11
N ALA A 118 -9.46 21.99 0.48
CA ALA A 118 -8.21 21.57 1.09
C ALA A 118 -7.03 22.13 0.28
N GLU A 119 -6.11 22.78 0.97
CA GLU A 119 -4.83 23.24 0.42
C GLU A 119 -3.70 22.41 1.03
N VAL A 120 -2.94 21.71 0.18
CA VAL A 120 -1.86 20.82 0.63
C VAL A 120 -0.50 21.34 0.17
N ARG A 121 0.44 21.35 1.11
CA ARG A 121 1.82 21.76 0.91
C ARG A 121 2.74 20.59 1.18
N TYR A 122 3.29 20.03 0.11
CA TYR A 122 4.46 19.17 0.20
C TYR A 122 5.74 20.00 0.05
N THR A 123 6.71 19.65 0.87
CA THR A 123 8.03 20.27 0.95
C THR A 123 9.07 19.34 0.35
N SER A 124 10.16 19.89 -0.17
CA SER A 124 11.23 19.07 -0.73
C SER A 124 11.91 18.25 0.36
N GLU A 125 12.38 17.03 0.06
CA GLU A 125 13.15 16.20 1.02
C GLU A 125 14.39 16.88 1.63
N SER A 126 14.94 17.90 0.96
CA SER A 126 16.06 18.70 1.45
C SER A 126 15.66 19.84 2.39
N SER A 127 14.36 20.02 2.64
CA SER A 127 13.80 21.04 3.51
C SER A 127 13.58 20.47 4.91
N GLU A 128 13.94 21.25 5.94
CA GLU A 128 13.62 20.95 7.35
C GLU A 128 12.17 21.34 7.72
N SER A 129 11.43 21.93 6.78
CA SER A 129 10.03 22.29 6.97
C SER A 129 9.16 21.03 6.83
N SER A 130 8.12 20.90 7.64
CA SER A 130 7.15 19.81 7.53
C SER A 130 6.16 20.08 6.41
N ASP A 131 5.63 18.98 5.87
CA ASP A 131 4.42 19.01 5.05
C ASP A 131 3.23 19.45 5.89
N SER A 132 2.23 20.06 5.24
CA SER A 132 1.07 20.59 5.94
C SER A 132 -0.15 20.62 5.03
N ALA A 133 -1.34 20.46 5.61
CA ALA A 133 -2.60 20.73 4.96
C ALA A 133 -3.35 21.84 5.72
N THR A 134 -4.18 22.59 5.00
CA THR A 134 -5.21 23.45 5.57
C THR A 134 -6.55 23.03 4.98
N VAL A 135 -7.53 22.78 5.83
CA VAL A 135 -8.86 22.34 5.42
C VAL A 135 -9.89 23.34 5.91
N ASP A 136 -10.66 23.89 4.98
CA ASP A 136 -11.73 24.84 5.25
C ASP A 136 -13.06 24.30 4.72
N VAL A 137 -14.14 24.54 5.44
CA VAL A 137 -15.50 24.38 4.91
C VAL A 137 -16.08 25.74 4.58
N THR A 138 -16.41 25.95 3.31
CA THR A 138 -17.01 27.18 2.79
C THR A 138 -18.43 26.95 2.32
N GLY A 139 -19.21 28.01 2.20
CA GLY A 139 -20.60 27.92 1.78
C GLY A 139 -21.14 29.21 1.18
N SER A 140 -22.37 29.15 0.70
CA SER A 140 -23.11 30.30 0.21
C SER A 140 -23.35 31.34 1.33
N THR A 141 -23.59 32.59 0.94
CA THR A 141 -23.67 33.74 1.85
C THR A 141 -24.86 33.71 2.82
N ASP A 142 -25.81 32.80 2.61
CA ASP A 142 -26.96 32.55 3.49
C ASP A 142 -26.65 31.56 4.64
N ILE A 143 -25.45 30.96 4.67
CA ILE A 143 -25.01 30.06 5.73
C ILE A 143 -24.06 30.81 6.66
N ASP A 144 -24.36 30.81 7.96
CA ASP A 144 -23.55 31.51 8.94
C ASP A 144 -22.17 30.85 9.11
N ARG A 145 -21.13 31.70 9.26
CA ARG A 145 -19.75 31.21 9.42
C ARG A 145 -19.55 30.34 10.65
N ALA A 146 -20.34 30.56 11.72
CA ALA A 146 -20.29 29.72 12.91
C ALA A 146 -20.78 28.29 12.63
N ASP A 147 -21.79 28.13 11.78
CA ASP A 147 -22.31 26.82 11.39
C ASP A 147 -21.33 26.09 10.48
N LEU A 148 -20.73 26.80 9.51
CA LEU A 148 -19.65 26.24 8.67
C LEU A 148 -18.46 25.76 9.53
N TYR A 149 -18.08 26.53 10.55
CA TYR A 149 -17.03 26.12 11.48
C TYR A 149 -17.43 24.88 12.29
N ALA A 150 -18.69 24.74 12.69
CA ALA A 150 -19.18 23.52 13.34
C ALA A 150 -19.13 22.30 12.40
N VAL A 151 -19.45 22.49 11.13
CA VAL A 151 -19.33 21.46 10.07
C VAL A 151 -17.86 21.06 9.89
N GLU A 152 -16.96 22.03 9.74
CA GLU A 152 -15.51 21.82 9.59
C GLU A 152 -14.91 21.02 10.75
N ASN A 153 -15.14 21.45 12.00
CA ASN A 153 -14.69 20.69 13.18
C ASN A 153 -15.30 19.28 13.24
N GLY A 154 -16.47 19.10 12.63
CA GLY A 154 -17.13 17.82 12.52
C GLY A 154 -16.33 16.79 11.72
N LEU A 155 -15.50 17.21 10.77
CA LEU A 155 -14.68 16.34 9.92
C LEU A 155 -13.70 15.50 10.73
N GLN A 156 -13.14 16.05 11.81
CA GLN A 156 -12.21 15.34 12.70
C GLN A 156 -12.81 14.06 13.30
N ARG A 157 -14.14 14.03 13.52
CA ARG A 157 -14.82 12.81 14.03
C ARG A 157 -14.78 11.65 13.05
N PHE A 158 -14.49 11.92 11.78
CA PHE A 158 -14.31 10.93 10.72
C PHE A 158 -12.84 10.61 10.44
N GLY A 159 -11.91 11.16 11.24
CA GLY A 159 -10.47 11.06 10.99
C GLY A 159 -10.02 11.85 9.77
N LEU A 160 -10.72 12.97 9.48
CA LEU A 160 -10.42 13.88 8.39
C LEU A 160 -9.83 15.16 8.98
N ASP A 161 -8.60 15.03 9.48
CA ASP A 161 -7.75 16.09 10.01
C ASP A 161 -6.58 16.37 9.06
N ASP A 162 -5.77 17.39 9.39
CA ASP A 162 -4.67 17.84 8.52
C ASP A 162 -3.69 16.71 8.17
N ASP A 163 -3.43 15.78 9.11
CA ASP A 163 -2.55 14.63 8.88
C ASP A 163 -3.14 13.69 7.81
N ALA A 164 -4.44 13.40 7.86
CA ALA A 164 -5.10 12.59 6.84
C ALA A 164 -5.02 13.24 5.44
N PHE A 165 -5.12 14.57 5.36
CA PHE A 165 -4.98 15.31 4.10
C PHE A 165 -3.53 15.40 3.61
N VAL A 166 -2.54 15.35 4.50
CA VAL A 166 -1.12 15.21 4.12
C VAL A 166 -0.85 13.80 3.60
N ASP A 167 -1.35 12.77 4.27
CA ASP A 167 -1.08 11.37 3.95
C ASP A 167 -1.77 10.89 2.65
N ASP A 168 -3.05 11.24 2.45
CA ASP A 168 -3.82 10.86 1.26
C ASP A 168 -4.82 11.96 0.86
N PRO A 169 -4.36 13.07 0.24
CA PRO A 169 -5.20 14.23 -0.05
C PRO A 169 -6.35 13.93 -1.00
N GLY A 170 -6.13 13.01 -1.94
CA GLY A 170 -7.11 12.60 -2.93
C GLY A 170 -8.28 11.87 -2.28
N TRP A 171 -7.99 10.85 -1.48
CA TRP A 171 -9.00 10.13 -0.73
C TRP A 171 -9.70 11.04 0.29
N ALA A 172 -8.93 11.80 1.07
CA ALA A 172 -9.43 12.62 2.17
C ALA A 172 -10.43 13.67 1.72
N VAL A 173 -10.16 14.36 0.60
CA VAL A 173 -11.08 15.41 0.10
C VAL A 173 -12.42 14.83 -0.37
N CYS A 174 -12.41 13.68 -1.04
CA CYS A 174 -13.64 12.99 -1.46
C CYS A 174 -14.41 12.46 -0.24
N ARG A 175 -13.71 11.89 0.75
CA ARG A 175 -14.29 11.41 2.01
C ARG A 175 -14.93 12.55 2.80
N ALA A 176 -14.27 13.71 2.87
CA ALA A 176 -14.79 14.91 3.52
C ALA A 176 -16.05 15.42 2.82
N ALA A 177 -16.04 15.47 1.49
CA ALA A 177 -17.21 15.88 0.71
C ALA A 177 -18.43 15.01 1.02
N VAL A 178 -18.25 13.69 1.09
CA VAL A 178 -19.32 12.73 1.43
C VAL A 178 -19.81 12.87 2.87
N ALA A 179 -18.99 13.40 3.80
CA ALA A 179 -19.39 13.67 5.18
C ALA A 179 -20.21 14.97 5.31
N LEU A 180 -20.07 15.93 4.39
CA LEU A 180 -20.74 17.24 4.48
C LEU A 180 -22.26 17.13 4.66
N PRO A 181 -23.04 16.34 3.88
CA PRO A 181 -24.49 16.26 4.04
C PRO A 181 -24.97 15.90 5.45
N LEU A 182 -24.23 15.01 6.12
CA LEU A 182 -24.51 14.60 7.49
C LEU A 182 -24.17 15.73 8.46
N LEU A 183 -22.98 16.32 8.33
CA LEU A 183 -22.51 17.39 9.20
C LEU A 183 -23.36 18.66 9.09
N VAL A 184 -23.81 18.99 7.88
CA VAL A 184 -24.76 20.09 7.63
C VAL A 184 -26.11 19.81 8.30
N ALA A 185 -26.59 18.55 8.30
CA ALA A 185 -27.80 18.20 9.03
C ALA A 185 -27.62 18.29 10.55
N GLU A 186 -26.48 17.84 11.08
CA GLU A 186 -26.16 17.96 12.52
C GLU A 186 -26.04 19.42 12.97
N ALA A 187 -25.54 20.30 12.11
CA ALA A 187 -25.51 21.74 12.33
C ALA A 187 -26.90 22.41 12.22
N GLY A 188 -27.95 21.66 11.86
CA GLY A 188 -29.31 22.18 11.71
C GLY A 188 -29.53 23.02 10.44
N LEU A 189 -28.60 22.97 9.48
CA LEU A 189 -28.66 23.73 8.23
C LEU A 189 -29.56 23.09 7.17
N ALA A 190 -29.84 21.79 7.32
CA ALA A 190 -30.75 21.01 6.51
C ALA A 190 -31.36 19.86 7.33
N GLU A 191 -32.50 19.33 6.86
CA GLU A 191 -32.99 18.05 7.37
C GLU A 191 -32.02 16.91 7.02
N PRO A 192 -32.01 15.80 7.77
CA PRO A 192 -31.21 14.63 7.44
C PRO A 192 -31.47 14.16 6.00
N ALA A 193 -30.40 13.89 5.26
CA ALA A 193 -30.51 13.38 3.91
C ALA A 193 -31.31 12.07 3.88
N ALA A 194 -32.09 11.88 2.82
CA ALA A 194 -32.93 10.70 2.69
C ALA A 194 -32.07 9.42 2.68
N ALA A 195 -32.25 8.57 3.69
CA ALA A 195 -31.58 7.28 3.74
C ALA A 195 -32.05 6.42 2.56
N PRO A 196 -31.15 5.63 1.93
CA PRO A 196 -31.55 4.64 0.94
C PRO A 196 -32.56 3.68 1.59
N THR A 197 -33.84 3.83 1.25
CA THR A 197 -34.87 2.93 1.75
C THR A 197 -34.90 1.74 0.82
N ALA A 198 -34.51 0.57 1.32
CA ALA A 198 -34.72 -0.68 0.61
C ALA A 198 -36.22 -0.85 0.33
N ALA A 199 -36.59 -1.15 -0.91
CA ALA A 199 -37.97 -1.39 -1.26
C ALA A 199 -38.55 -2.52 -0.38
N PRO A 200 -39.73 -2.34 0.24
CA PRO A 200 -40.35 -3.39 1.04
C PRO A 200 -40.52 -4.66 0.20
N GLY A 201 -39.89 -5.76 0.62
CA GLY A 201 -39.97 -7.05 -0.07
C GLY A 201 -38.91 -7.31 -1.14
N ALA A 202 -37.92 -6.43 -1.32
CA ALA A 202 -36.76 -6.74 -2.14
C ALA A 202 -36.02 -7.97 -1.56
N PRO A 203 -35.75 -9.03 -2.34
CA PRO A 203 -35.00 -10.18 -1.87
C PRO A 203 -33.58 -9.73 -1.51
N VAL A 204 -33.24 -9.81 -0.23
CA VAL A 204 -31.86 -9.59 0.23
C VAL A 204 -31.05 -10.80 -0.20
N ALA A 205 -30.20 -10.62 -1.21
CA ALA A 205 -29.21 -11.63 -1.55
C ALA A 205 -28.36 -11.89 -0.29
N PRO A 206 -28.12 -13.16 0.10
CA PRO A 206 -27.24 -13.45 1.22
C PRO A 206 -25.89 -12.80 0.94
N LEU A 207 -25.33 -12.16 1.98
CA LEU A 207 -23.97 -11.64 1.91
C LEU A 207 -23.04 -12.79 1.46
N PRO A 208 -22.08 -12.52 0.57
CA PRO A 208 -21.07 -13.52 0.24
C PRO A 208 -20.39 -13.98 1.53
N ASP A 209 -20.01 -15.26 1.58
CA ASP A 209 -19.30 -15.82 2.73
C ASP A 209 -18.12 -14.90 3.08
N ALA A 210 -18.00 -14.55 4.37
CA ALA A 210 -16.91 -13.72 4.84
C ALA A 210 -15.56 -14.35 4.41
N GLY A 211 -14.80 -13.62 3.59
CA GLY A 211 -13.48 -14.06 3.15
C GLY A 211 -12.58 -14.32 4.36
N SER A 212 -11.70 -15.31 4.27
CA SER A 212 -10.81 -15.63 5.39
C SER A 212 -9.71 -14.58 5.52
N ASP A 213 -9.71 -13.79 6.59
CA ASP A 213 -8.64 -12.83 6.94
C ASP A 213 -7.34 -13.50 7.44
N PHE A 214 -7.18 -14.80 7.20
CA PHE A 214 -6.09 -15.62 7.75
C PHE A 214 -4.70 -15.10 7.37
N TRP A 215 -4.55 -14.54 6.17
CA TRP A 215 -3.31 -13.93 5.72
C TRP A 215 -3.02 -12.63 6.47
N ARG A 216 -4.04 -11.78 6.65
CA ARG A 216 -3.92 -10.47 7.29
C ARG A 216 -3.72 -10.57 8.81
N ASP A 217 -4.31 -11.55 9.47
CA ASP A 217 -4.15 -11.74 10.91
C ASP A 217 -2.86 -12.48 11.28
N ARG A 218 -2.32 -13.32 10.39
CA ARG A 218 -1.23 -14.25 10.75
C ARG A 218 0.06 -14.06 9.96
N TRP A 219 0.16 -13.07 9.08
CA TRP A 219 1.39 -12.82 8.30
C TRP A 219 2.61 -12.62 9.20
N GLY A 220 2.48 -11.90 10.33
CA GLY A 220 3.60 -11.69 11.26
C GLY A 220 4.13 -13.00 11.86
N TRP A 221 3.23 -13.91 12.23
CA TRP A 221 3.61 -15.24 12.73
C TRP A 221 4.23 -16.12 11.63
N LEU A 222 3.71 -16.03 10.41
CA LEU A 222 4.26 -16.74 9.26
C LEU A 222 5.67 -16.27 8.91
N LEU A 223 5.93 -14.95 8.93
CA LEU A 223 7.26 -14.39 8.71
C LEU A 223 8.24 -14.80 9.81
N ALA A 224 7.80 -14.77 11.07
CA ALA A 224 8.63 -15.22 12.20
C ALA A 224 8.99 -16.71 12.07
N ALA A 225 8.02 -17.56 11.72
CA ALA A 225 8.24 -18.98 11.51
C ALA A 225 9.17 -19.25 10.32
N ALA A 226 8.99 -18.55 9.21
CA ALA A 226 9.86 -18.63 8.04
C ALA A 226 11.30 -18.20 8.37
N GLY A 227 11.47 -17.09 9.10
CA GLY A 227 12.77 -16.62 9.57
C GLY A 227 13.47 -17.65 10.48
N LEU A 228 12.74 -18.26 11.42
CA LEU A 228 13.28 -19.29 12.30
C LEU A 228 13.73 -20.53 11.52
N LEU A 229 12.92 -20.99 10.56
CA LEU A 229 13.29 -22.12 9.69
C LEU A 229 14.55 -21.82 8.88
N LEU A 230 14.70 -20.60 8.37
CA LEU A 230 15.91 -20.16 7.67
C LEU A 230 17.16 -20.22 8.56
N VAL A 231 17.06 -19.70 9.80
CA VAL A 231 18.16 -19.75 10.77
C VAL A 231 18.56 -21.19 11.08
N THR A 232 17.58 -22.06 11.33
CA THR A 232 17.87 -23.48 11.60
C THR A 232 18.56 -24.16 10.41
N ALA A 233 18.09 -23.96 9.19
CA ALA A 233 18.73 -24.48 7.98
C ALA A 233 20.18 -23.99 7.83
N LEU A 234 20.45 -22.72 8.13
CA LEU A 234 21.79 -22.14 8.15
C LEU A 234 22.70 -22.81 9.19
N LEU A 235 22.21 -23.02 10.41
CA LEU A 235 22.99 -23.70 11.45
C LEU A 235 23.30 -25.15 11.09
N PHE A 236 22.35 -25.88 10.49
CA PHE A 236 22.56 -27.25 10.01
C PHE A 236 23.61 -27.32 8.90
N THR A 237 23.53 -26.42 7.92
CA THR A 237 24.49 -26.37 6.82
C THR A 237 25.89 -25.99 7.31
N VAL A 238 26.02 -24.98 8.17
CA VAL A 238 27.31 -24.61 8.79
C VAL A 238 27.87 -25.76 9.62
N GLY A 239 27.05 -26.40 10.46
CA GLY A 239 27.46 -27.55 11.27
C GLY A 239 27.96 -28.73 10.42
N PHE A 240 27.29 -29.01 9.30
CA PHE A 240 27.70 -30.06 8.36
C PHE A 240 29.02 -29.73 7.66
N VAL A 241 29.22 -28.47 7.27
CA VAL A 241 30.47 -27.98 6.64
C VAL A 241 31.63 -27.95 7.64
N GLN A 242 31.40 -27.54 8.88
CA GLN A 242 32.44 -27.57 9.92
C GLN A 242 32.84 -29.01 10.24
N ARG A 243 31.87 -29.93 10.37
CA ARG A 243 32.11 -31.36 10.63
C ARG A 243 32.85 -32.03 9.48
N SER A 244 32.53 -31.70 8.23
CA SER A 244 33.23 -32.27 7.07
C SER A 244 34.68 -31.79 7.00
N ARG A 245 34.94 -30.50 7.28
CA ARG A 245 36.28 -29.91 7.35
C ARG A 245 37.13 -30.48 8.50
N GLN A 246 36.52 -30.78 9.64
CA GLN A 246 37.22 -31.44 10.76
C GLN A 246 37.64 -32.86 10.40
N ARG A 247 36.79 -33.62 9.69
CA ARG A 247 37.14 -34.97 9.22
C ARG A 247 38.28 -34.98 8.19
N THR A 248 38.43 -33.92 7.41
CA THR A 248 39.54 -33.78 6.44
C THR A 248 40.86 -33.30 7.07
N ARG A 249 40.83 -32.77 8.30
CA ARG A 249 42.03 -32.26 9.02
C ARG A 249 42.67 -33.26 9.98
N THR A 250 42.28 -34.54 9.93
CA THR A 250 43.04 -35.59 10.63
C THR A 250 44.43 -35.67 9.99
N PRO A 251 45.54 -35.36 10.70
CA PRO A 251 46.86 -35.45 10.11
C PRO A 251 47.20 -36.92 9.87
N ALA A 252 47.58 -37.24 8.64
CA ALA A 252 48.37 -38.42 8.38
C ALA A 252 49.67 -38.33 9.19
N GLY A 253 49.94 -39.28 10.08
CA GLY A 253 51.21 -39.29 10.79
C GLY A 253 51.33 -40.30 11.93
N ARG A 254 51.63 -41.56 11.61
CA ARG A 254 52.72 -42.28 12.28
C ARG A 254 53.23 -43.46 11.45
N THR A 255 54.30 -43.20 10.71
CA THR A 255 55.30 -44.21 10.35
C THR A 255 56.01 -44.69 11.63
N ARG A 256 56.01 -46.01 11.87
CA ARG A 256 56.94 -46.77 12.74
C ARG A 256 56.65 -48.25 12.44
N GLY A 257 57.50 -49.12 11.92
CA GLY A 257 58.95 -49.21 11.85
C GLY A 257 59.32 -50.66 12.21
N LYS A 258 59.94 -51.40 11.27
CA LYS A 258 60.66 -52.68 11.38
C LYS A 258 60.05 -53.86 12.19
N ALA A 259 59.87 -54.99 11.50
CA ALA A 259 60.73 -56.17 11.65
C ALA A 259 60.71 -56.95 10.33
#